data_AF-A0A965Y9T6-F1
#
_entry.id   AF-A0A965Y9T6-F1
#
_cell.length_a   1.000
_cell.length_b   1.000
_cell.length_c   1.000
_cell.angle_alpha   90.00
_cell.angle_beta   90.00
_cell.angle_gamma   90.00
#
_symmetry.space_group_name_H-M   'P 1'
#
loop_
_entity.id
_entity.type
_entity.pdbx_description
1 polymer ?
#
loop_
_entity_poly.entity_id
_entity_poly.type
_entity_poly.pdbx_seq_one_letter_code
_entity_poly.pdbx_strand_id
1 'polypeptide(L)'
;MNKLKNKVNKLSFKNLIFIFFILISLVSCSSKDKKLYSQPKDELPFSSKIFTGRLENEITYYVVKNKFPKKKIEFRLNVRTGSLNETDEERGIAHFVEHMAFNGTKHFKHNELIEFLEEAGLTFGKHSNA
;
A
#
# COMPACT_ATOMS: atom_id res chain seq x y z
N MET A 1 2.51 83.14 4.12
CA MET A 1 3.41 82.51 3.13
C MET A 1 4.34 81.55 3.86
N ASN A 2 4.42 80.28 3.44
CA ASN A 2 5.48 79.29 3.76
C ASN A 2 5.54 78.57 5.13
N LYS A 3 4.43 78.03 5.65
CA LYS A 3 4.52 76.95 6.68
C LYS A 3 3.64 75.72 6.48
N LEU A 4 2.94 75.60 5.34
CA LEU A 4 2.11 74.44 5.01
C LEU A 4 2.74 73.47 3.99
N LYS A 5 4.00 73.68 3.58
CA LYS A 5 4.63 72.89 2.50
C LYS A 5 5.60 71.78 2.92
N ASN A 6 5.95 71.60 4.20
CA ASN A 6 7.05 70.70 4.56
C ASN A 6 6.79 69.81 5.79
N LYS A 7 5.75 68.98 5.75
CA LYS A 7 5.69 67.80 6.65
C LYS A 7 4.97 66.58 6.08
N VAL A 8 4.85 66.49 4.75
CA VAL A 8 4.38 65.25 4.07
C VAL A 8 5.57 64.34 3.70
N ASN A 9 6.81 64.83 3.69
CA ASN A 9 7.97 64.05 3.26
C ASN A 9 8.94 63.75 4.41
N LYS A 10 8.57 62.81 5.29
CA LYS A 10 9.55 62.13 6.16
C LYS A 10 9.33 60.62 6.25
N LEU A 11 8.76 60.03 5.21
CA LEU A 11 8.95 58.60 4.98
C LEU A 11 10.39 58.44 4.48
N SER A 12 11.31 58.15 5.41
CA SER A 12 12.72 57.90 5.10
C SER A 12 12.83 56.86 4.00
N PHE A 13 13.72 57.07 3.02
CA PHE A 13 13.98 56.14 1.92
C PHE A 13 14.20 54.69 2.38
N LYS A 14 14.73 54.51 3.60
CA LYS A 14 14.88 53.21 4.28
C LYS A 14 13.54 52.52 4.56
N ASN A 15 12.51 53.27 4.95
CA ASN A 15 11.17 52.74 5.20
C ASN A 15 10.47 52.36 3.89
N LEU A 16 10.72 53.09 2.81
CA LEU A 16 10.21 52.75 1.48
C LEU A 16 10.85 51.46 0.93
N ILE A 17 12.17 51.31 1.10
CA ILE A 17 12.90 50.07 0.77
C ILE A 17 12.40 48.90 1.61
N PHE A 18 12.18 49.11 2.91
CA PHE A 18 11.71 48.07 3.81
C PHE A 18 10.29 47.58 3.45
N ILE A 19 9.39 48.52 3.14
CA ILE A 19 8.03 48.20 2.66
C ILE A 19 8.07 47.49 1.30
N PHE A 20 8.97 47.90 0.40
CA PHE A 20 9.16 47.26 -0.90
C PHE A 20 9.67 45.81 -0.78
N PHE A 21 10.62 45.55 0.14
CA PHE A 21 11.08 44.19 0.43
C PHE A 21 10.00 43.31 1.06
N ILE A 22 9.15 43.87 1.94
CA ILE A 22 7.99 43.15 2.50
C ILE A 22 6.96 42.83 1.40
N LEU A 23 6.69 43.76 0.49
CA LEU A 23 5.78 43.52 -0.63
C LEU A 23 6.30 42.43 -1.58
N ILE A 24 7.60 42.44 -1.89
CA ILE A 24 8.23 41.39 -2.73
C ILE A 24 8.15 40.02 -2.06
N SER A 25 8.39 39.95 -0.74
CA SER A 25 8.26 38.71 0.04
C SER A 25 6.84 38.13 0.01
N LEU A 26 5.80 38.96 -0.10
CA LEU A 26 4.41 38.52 -0.17
C LEU A 26 4.00 38.06 -1.57
N VAL A 27 4.65 38.56 -2.63
CA VAL A 27 4.34 38.22 -4.03
C VAL A 27 5.02 36.92 -4.50
N SER A 28 6.09 36.46 -3.85
CA SER A 28 6.81 35.23 -4.25
C SER A 28 6.14 33.90 -3.87
N CYS A 29 4.90 33.88 -3.38
CA CYS A 29 4.18 32.63 -3.10
C CYS A 29 3.04 32.38 -4.10
N SER A 30 3.38 32.16 -5.37
CA SER A 30 2.53 31.35 -6.27
C SER A 30 3.20 31.16 -7.62
N SER A 31 3.80 29.97 -7.80
CA SER A 31 3.84 29.19 -9.05
C SER A 31 4.71 27.96 -8.79
N LYS A 32 4.20 27.02 -7.98
CA LYS A 32 4.66 25.64 -8.10
C LYS A 32 3.88 25.08 -9.28
N ASP A 33 4.50 25.03 -10.46
CA ASP A 33 4.01 24.22 -11.58
C ASP A 33 4.05 22.76 -11.15
N LYS A 34 3.04 22.35 -10.37
CA LYS A 34 2.72 20.94 -10.18
C LYS A 34 2.21 20.49 -11.54
N LYS A 35 3.07 19.84 -12.32
CA LYS A 35 2.65 18.93 -13.39
C LYS A 35 1.64 17.97 -12.75
N LEU A 36 0.37 18.29 -12.89
CA LEU A 36 -0.72 17.47 -12.40
C LEU A 36 -0.80 16.29 -13.36
N TYR A 37 -0.07 15.23 -13.05
CA TYR A 37 -0.43 13.93 -13.59
C TYR A 37 -1.86 13.68 -13.11
N SER A 38 -2.84 13.87 -14.00
CA SER A 38 -4.20 13.45 -13.71
C SER A 38 -4.12 11.94 -13.54
N GLN A 39 -4.13 11.49 -12.29
CA GLN A 39 -4.34 10.09 -12.01
C GLN A 39 -5.66 9.73 -12.70
N PRO A 40 -5.69 8.69 -13.55
CA PRO A 40 -6.95 8.18 -14.07
C PRO A 40 -7.89 8.03 -12.88
N LYS A 41 -9.02 8.75 -12.92
CA LYS A 41 -10.06 8.66 -11.87
C LYS A 41 -10.71 7.28 -11.83
N ASP A 42 -10.58 6.55 -12.93
CA ASP A 42 -11.18 5.25 -13.13
C ASP A 42 -10.15 4.17 -12.78
N GLU A 43 -10.54 3.28 -11.86
CA GLU A 43 -9.77 2.10 -11.56
C GLU A 43 -9.61 1.24 -12.82
N LEU A 44 -8.41 0.67 -13.01
CA LEU A 44 -8.20 -0.26 -14.10
C LEU A 44 -9.12 -1.47 -13.92
N PRO A 45 -9.91 -1.83 -14.95
CA PRO A 45 -10.84 -2.94 -14.82
C PRO A 45 -10.07 -4.25 -14.63
N PHE A 46 -10.60 -5.13 -13.77
CA PHE A 46 -10.10 -6.49 -13.67
C PHE A 46 -10.24 -7.22 -15.00
N SER A 47 -9.32 -8.14 -15.27
CA SER A 47 -9.42 -9.00 -16.46
C SER A 47 -10.71 -9.82 -16.42
N SER A 48 -11.45 -9.85 -17.52
CA SER A 48 -12.65 -10.70 -17.69
C SER A 48 -12.36 -12.21 -17.57
N LYS A 49 -11.09 -12.62 -17.53
CA LYS A 49 -10.66 -14.01 -17.30
C LYS A 49 -10.72 -14.40 -15.82
N ILE A 50 -10.82 -13.43 -14.91
CA ILE A 50 -10.83 -13.64 -13.46
C ILE A 50 -12.28 -13.67 -13.00
N PHE A 51 -12.69 -14.79 -12.43
CA PHE A 51 -13.95 -14.91 -11.72
C PHE A 51 -13.72 -14.58 -10.25
N THR A 52 -14.39 -13.54 -9.76
CA THR A 52 -14.25 -13.03 -8.39
C THR A 52 -15.56 -13.16 -7.66
N GLY A 53 -15.52 -13.49 -6.37
CA GLY A 53 -16.67 -13.44 -5.50
C GLY A 53 -16.27 -13.32 -4.04
N ARG A 54 -17.29 -13.27 -3.17
CA ARG A 54 -17.13 -13.21 -1.73
C ARG A 54 -18.11 -14.16 -1.07
N LEU A 55 -17.62 -14.97 -0.16
CA LEU A 55 -18.43 -15.89 0.64
C LEU A 55 -19.19 -15.12 1.73
N GLU A 56 -20.20 -15.74 2.34
CA GLU A 56 -20.97 -15.15 3.46
C GLU A 56 -20.09 -14.81 4.68
N ASN A 57 -18.99 -15.56 4.85
CA ASN A 57 -17.98 -15.30 5.88
C ASN A 57 -16.91 -14.29 5.44
N GLU A 58 -17.19 -13.52 4.40
CA GLU A 58 -16.40 -12.39 3.92
C GLU A 58 -15.08 -12.74 3.24
N ILE A 59 -14.74 -14.03 3.08
CA ILE A 59 -13.57 -14.48 2.31
C ILE A 59 -13.79 -14.16 0.82
N THR A 60 -12.88 -13.37 0.27
CA THR A 60 -12.82 -13.09 -1.17
C THR A 60 -12.03 -14.17 -1.88
N TYR A 61 -12.57 -14.67 -2.99
CA TYR A 61 -11.88 -15.66 -3.83
C TYR A 61 -11.72 -15.15 -5.27
N TYR A 62 -10.66 -15.64 -5.91
CA TYR A 62 -10.33 -15.36 -7.30
C TYR A 62 -10.05 -16.69 -8.01
N VAL A 63 -10.75 -16.93 -9.12
CA VAL A 63 -10.59 -18.15 -9.92
C VAL A 63 -10.20 -17.76 -11.34
N VAL A 64 -9.12 -18.36 -11.83
CA VAL A 64 -8.62 -18.14 -13.19
C VAL A 64 -8.50 -19.49 -13.90
N LYS A 65 -9.17 -19.61 -15.05
CA LYS A 65 -9.01 -20.81 -15.88
C LYS A 65 -7.69 -20.74 -16.64
N ASN A 66 -6.75 -21.58 -16.25
CA ASN A 66 -5.49 -21.77 -16.95
C ASN A 66 -5.50 -23.08 -17.76
N LYS A 67 -4.95 -23.06 -18.97
CA LYS A 67 -4.89 -24.24 -19.86
C LYS A 67 -3.55 -24.99 -19.78
N PHE A 68 -2.50 -24.35 -19.27
CA PHE A 68 -1.14 -24.91 -19.24
C PHE A 68 -0.42 -24.60 -17.91
N PRO A 69 0.13 -25.59 -17.20
CA PRO A 69 0.15 -27.02 -17.55
C PRO A 69 -1.24 -27.66 -17.53
N LYS A 70 -1.48 -28.63 -18.43
CA LYS A 70 -2.77 -29.32 -18.54
C LYS A 70 -3.00 -30.19 -17.29
N LYS A 71 -4.28 -30.37 -16.93
CA LYS A 71 -4.72 -31.25 -15.82
C LYS A 71 -4.04 -30.91 -14.48
N LYS A 72 -3.80 -29.64 -14.22
CA LYS A 72 -3.26 -29.12 -12.96
C LYS A 72 -4.19 -28.06 -12.42
N ILE A 73 -4.25 -27.98 -11.10
CA ILE A 73 -4.92 -26.93 -10.35
C ILE A 73 -3.95 -26.44 -9.28
N GLU A 74 -4.04 -25.17 -8.94
CA GLU A 74 -3.26 -24.53 -7.89
C GLU A 74 -4.23 -23.82 -6.96
N PHE A 75 -4.02 -24.02 -5.65
CA PHE A 75 -4.76 -23.33 -4.60
C PHE A 75 -3.80 -22.46 -3.83
N ARG A 76 -4.20 -21.22 -3.55
CA ARG A 76 -3.45 -20.28 -2.73
C ARG A 76 -4.40 -19.65 -1.71
N LEU A 77 -4.01 -19.71 -0.45
CA LEU A 77 -4.64 -18.91 0.61
C LEU A 77 -3.76 -17.70 0.86
N ASN A 78 -4.28 -16.50 0.60
CA ASN A 78 -3.57 -15.26 0.90
C ASN A 78 -4.08 -14.70 2.24
N VAL A 79 -3.16 -14.55 3.18
CA VAL A 79 -3.42 -13.87 4.45
C VAL A 79 -2.86 -12.45 4.33
N ARG A 80 -3.73 -11.43 4.46
CA ARG A 80 -3.38 -10.02 4.26
C ARG A 80 -2.71 -9.39 5.50
N THR A 81 -1.76 -10.10 6.10
CA THR A 81 -0.91 -9.64 7.22
C THR A 81 0.45 -10.33 7.15
N GLY A 82 1.49 -9.75 7.75
CA GLY A 82 2.83 -10.32 7.80
C GLY A 82 3.73 -9.60 8.80
N SER A 83 5.05 -9.75 8.67
CA SER A 83 6.02 -9.16 9.61
C SER A 83 5.98 -7.64 9.72
N LEU A 84 5.49 -6.94 8.68
CA LEU A 84 5.26 -5.49 8.74
C LEU A 84 4.18 -5.08 9.75
N ASN A 85 3.35 -6.03 10.20
CA ASN A 85 2.30 -5.83 11.18
C ASN A 85 2.71 -6.26 12.59
N GLU A 86 3.92 -6.78 12.78
CA GLU A 86 4.45 -7.18 14.11
C GLU A 86 4.88 -5.96 14.92
N THR A 87 4.71 -6.01 16.24
CA THR A 87 5.42 -5.10 17.16
C THR A 87 6.87 -5.54 17.36
N ASP A 88 7.65 -4.74 18.10
CA ASP A 88 9.03 -5.10 18.44
C ASP A 88 9.12 -6.38 19.29
N GLU A 89 8.10 -6.64 20.11
CA GLU A 89 7.98 -7.84 20.94
C GLU A 89 7.51 -9.08 20.15
N GLU A 90 6.88 -8.89 18.99
CA GLU A 90 6.30 -9.94 18.14
C GLU A 90 7.19 -10.30 16.95
N ARG A 91 8.43 -9.81 16.92
CA ARG A 91 9.34 -10.02 15.79
C ARG A 91 9.53 -11.50 15.46
N GLY A 92 9.16 -11.86 14.24
CA GLY A 92 9.26 -13.21 13.69
C GLY A 92 8.06 -14.11 13.98
N ILE A 93 7.02 -13.62 14.68
CA ILE A 93 5.83 -14.42 15.00
C ILE A 93 5.01 -14.74 13.75
N ALA A 94 4.90 -13.86 12.75
CA ALA A 94 4.19 -14.15 11.51
C ALA A 94 4.79 -15.36 10.78
N HIS A 95 6.12 -15.39 10.65
CA HIS A 95 6.84 -16.53 10.08
C HIS A 95 6.77 -17.78 10.97
N PHE A 96 6.81 -17.62 12.30
CA PHE A 96 6.61 -18.74 13.21
C PHE A 96 5.21 -19.36 13.07
N VAL A 97 4.17 -18.54 12.96
CA VAL A 97 2.78 -18.99 12.76
C VAL A 97 2.63 -19.73 11.43
N GLU A 98 3.29 -19.25 10.38
CA GLU A 98 3.33 -19.91 9.07
C GLU A 98 3.89 -21.33 9.19
N HIS A 99 5.03 -21.53 9.88
CA HIS A 99 5.55 -22.87 10.16
C HIS A 99 4.58 -23.72 10.98
N MET A 100 3.96 -23.12 12.00
CA MET A 100 3.03 -23.86 12.87
C MET A 100 1.76 -24.30 12.17
N ALA A 101 1.36 -23.67 11.06
CA ALA A 101 0.23 -24.10 10.25
C ALA A 101 0.37 -25.54 9.71
N PHE A 102 1.60 -26.05 9.60
CA PHE A 102 1.89 -27.41 9.14
C PHE A 102 2.28 -28.38 10.26
N ASN A 103 2.44 -27.90 11.49
CA ASN A 103 2.88 -28.71 12.64
C ASN A 103 1.70 -29.30 13.45
N GLY A 104 0.48 -29.17 12.94
CA GLY A 104 -0.70 -29.80 13.52
C GLY A 104 -1.94 -28.92 13.45
N THR A 105 -3.08 -29.57 13.27
CA THR A 105 -4.42 -28.98 13.28
C THR A 105 -5.33 -29.83 14.17
N LYS A 106 -6.58 -29.41 14.34
CA LYS A 106 -7.59 -30.20 15.06
C LYS A 106 -7.81 -31.59 14.45
N HIS A 107 -7.64 -31.74 13.14
CA HIS A 107 -7.96 -32.96 12.40
C HIS A 107 -6.73 -33.75 11.96
N PHE A 108 -5.56 -33.10 11.90
CA PHE A 108 -4.29 -33.71 11.52
C PHE A 108 -3.27 -33.40 12.61
N LYS A 109 -2.82 -34.40 13.36
CA LYS A 109 -1.81 -34.22 14.40
C LYS A 109 -0.42 -34.19 13.79
N HIS A 110 0.45 -33.31 14.30
CA HIS A 110 1.85 -33.25 13.92
C HIS A 110 2.04 -33.23 12.38
N ASN A 111 2.67 -34.25 11.80
CA ASN A 111 3.00 -34.35 10.39
C ASN A 111 1.92 -35.04 9.54
N GLU A 112 0.80 -35.47 10.13
CA GLU A 112 -0.28 -36.18 9.40
C GLU A 112 -0.81 -35.35 8.22
N LEU A 113 -0.78 -34.02 8.32
CA LEU A 113 -1.19 -33.15 7.21
C LEU A 113 -0.21 -33.26 6.04
N ILE A 114 1.09 -33.28 6.32
CA ILE A 114 2.14 -33.39 5.30
C ILE A 114 2.03 -34.76 4.63
N GLU A 115 1.91 -35.83 5.41
CA GLU A 115 1.75 -37.19 4.91
C GLU A 115 0.51 -37.31 4.00
N PHE A 116 -0.64 -36.77 4.44
CA PHE A 116 -1.86 -36.74 3.64
C PHE A 116 -1.68 -36.00 2.30
N LEU A 117 -1.01 -34.85 2.31
CA LEU A 117 -0.74 -34.08 1.10
C LEU A 117 0.20 -34.85 0.16
N GLU A 118 1.24 -35.51 0.70
CA GLU A 118 2.17 -36.32 -0.07
C GLU A 118 1.50 -37.56 -0.70
N GLU A 119 0.63 -38.25 0.05
CA GLU A 119 -0.21 -39.35 -0.46
C GLU A 119 -1.12 -38.88 -1.62
N ALA A 120 -1.65 -37.65 -1.52
CA ALA A 120 -2.42 -37.02 -2.59
C ALA A 120 -1.55 -36.55 -3.79
N GLY A 121 -0.23 -36.75 -3.73
CA GLY A 121 0.72 -36.41 -4.78
C GLY A 121 1.27 -34.98 -4.72
N LEU A 122 1.10 -34.29 -3.59
CA LEU A 122 1.66 -32.95 -3.32
C LEU A 122 2.92 -33.08 -2.46
N THR A 123 4.10 -33.10 -3.09
CA THR A 123 5.38 -33.10 -2.38
C THR A 123 5.66 -31.75 -1.70
N PHE A 124 5.97 -31.76 -0.41
CA PHE A 124 6.37 -30.56 0.33
C PHE A 124 7.66 -29.94 -0.25
N GLY A 125 7.77 -28.61 -0.33
CA GLY A 125 8.91 -27.90 -0.92
C GLY A 125 8.98 -27.87 -2.46
N LYS A 126 8.28 -28.78 -3.15
CA LYS A 126 8.10 -28.75 -4.62
C LYS A 126 6.68 -28.32 -5.04
N HIS A 127 5.68 -28.60 -4.21
CA HIS A 127 4.26 -28.35 -4.48
C HIS A 127 3.53 -27.61 -3.35
N SER A 128 4.03 -27.67 -2.10
CA SER A 128 3.55 -26.85 -0.98
C SER A 128 4.68 -25.96 -0.49
N ASN A 129 4.48 -24.64 -0.60
CA ASN A 129 5.35 -23.60 -0.05
C ASN A 129 4.45 -22.70 0.79
N ALA A 130 4.94 -22.29 1.95
CA ALA A 130 4.32 -21.26 2.77
C ALA A 130 5.29 -20.09 2.87
#